data_AF-A0A6A4RBR0-F1
#
_entry.id   AF-A0A6A4RBR0-F1
#
_cell.length_a   1.000
_cell.length_b   1.000
_cell.length_c   1.000
_cell.angle_alpha   90.00
_cell.angle_beta   90.00
_cell.angle_gamma   90.00
#
_symmetry.space_group_name_H-M   'P 1'
#
loop_
_entity.id
_entity.type
_entity.pdbx_description
1 polymer ?
#
loop_
_entity_poly.entity_id
_entity_poly.type
_entity_poly.pdbx_seq_one_letter_code
_entity_poly.pdbx_strand_id
1 'polypeptide(L)'
;MTSPHSDPERNGIVFGVAVVTIDPVAGDCVLQAPVKGIITTSMRRIHFHSLDEICGAHQAQATRAKADPVARDIAAALKFAGNKIRAYEQRKRK
;
A
#
# COMPACT_ATOMS: atom_id res chain seq x y z
N MET A 1 1.52 21.55 -4.39
CA MET A 1 0.43 20.59 -4.15
C MET A 1 0.80 19.78 -2.92
N THR A 2 -0.10 19.64 -1.95
CA THR A 2 0.15 18.86 -0.72
C THR A 2 0.08 17.38 -1.07
N SER A 3 1.13 16.61 -0.74
CA SER A 3 1.13 15.18 -1.00
C SER A 3 0.01 14.51 -0.20
N PRO A 4 -0.78 13.58 -0.79
CA PRO A 4 -1.83 12.85 -0.08
C PRO A 4 -1.29 12.01 1.09
N HIS A 5 0.02 11.80 1.18
CA HIS A 5 0.70 11.14 2.30
C HIS A 5 0.85 12.00 3.56
N SER A 6 0.66 13.31 3.45
CA SER A 6 0.72 14.24 4.59
C SER A 6 -0.53 14.20 5.44
N ASP A 7 -1.66 13.73 4.89
CA ASP A 7 -2.95 13.62 5.59
C ASP A 7 -3.54 12.21 5.37
N PRO A 8 -3.01 11.20 6.08
CA PRO A 8 -3.52 9.83 6.00
C PRO A 8 -4.91 9.67 6.62
N GLU A 9 -5.38 10.61 7.45
CA GLU A 9 -6.73 10.54 8.02
C GLU A 9 -7.80 10.87 6.96
N ARG A 10 -7.50 11.78 6.03
CA ARG A 10 -8.39 12.12 4.92
C ARG A 10 -8.20 11.25 3.68
N ASN A 11 -6.97 10.87 3.37
CA ASN A 11 -6.63 10.19 2.11
C ASN A 11 -6.29 8.71 2.28
N GLY A 12 -6.25 8.22 3.52
CA GLY A 12 -5.96 6.83 3.85
C GLY A 12 -7.14 5.93 3.56
N ILE A 13 -6.84 4.77 2.98
CA ILE A 13 -7.80 3.71 2.68
C ILE A 13 -7.44 2.52 3.56
N VAL A 14 -8.41 2.09 4.35
CA VAL A 14 -8.24 1.04 5.35
C VAL A 14 -8.59 -0.33 4.76
N PHE A 15 -7.70 -1.28 4.96
CA PHE A 15 -7.83 -2.69 4.62
C PHE A 15 -7.54 -3.50 5.88
N GLY A 16 -8.58 -3.82 6.66
CA GLY A 16 -8.42 -4.48 7.95
C GLY A 16 -7.49 -3.69 8.87
N VAL A 17 -6.30 -4.22 9.16
CA VAL A 17 -5.28 -3.55 9.99
C VAL A 17 -4.28 -2.69 9.22
N ALA A 18 -4.33 -2.70 7.89
CA ALA A 18 -3.44 -1.92 7.03
C ALA A 18 -4.13 -0.63 6.53
N VAL A 19 -3.40 0.47 6.47
CA VAL A 19 -3.87 1.75 5.92
C VAL A 19 -2.94 2.15 4.79
N VAL A 20 -3.47 2.45 3.61
CA VAL A 20 -2.67 2.90 2.46
C VAL A 20 -3.11 4.27 2.00
N THR A 21 -2.14 5.13 1.73
CA THR A 21 -2.33 6.41 1.03
C THR A 21 -1.63 6.31 -0.32
N ILE A 22 -2.24 6.86 -1.37
CA ILE A 22 -1.77 6.68 -2.75
C ILE A 22 -1.63 8.06 -3.39
N ASP A 23 -0.49 8.34 -3.99
CA ASP A 23 -0.31 9.48 -4.89
C ASP A 23 -0.27 8.97 -6.34
N PRO A 24 -1.40 8.98 -7.07
CA PRO A 24 -1.42 8.54 -8.45
C PRO A 24 -0.66 9.49 -9.39
N VAL A 25 -0.39 10.74 -8.98
CA VAL A 25 0.35 11.71 -9.79
C VAL A 25 1.84 11.41 -9.75
N ALA A 26 2.37 11.13 -8.56
CA ALA A 26 3.76 10.73 -8.35
C ALA A 26 4.01 9.25 -8.70
N GLY A 27 2.97 8.42 -8.67
CA GLY A 27 3.05 6.99 -8.95
C GLY A 27 3.56 6.16 -7.76
N ASP A 28 3.41 6.71 -6.55
CA ASP A 28 3.90 6.14 -5.31
C ASP A 28 2.76 5.87 -4.31
N CYS A 29 3.06 5.12 -3.25
CA CYS A 29 2.13 4.89 -2.16
C CYS A 29 2.83 4.70 -0.82
N VAL A 30 2.13 5.07 0.25
CA VAL A 30 2.59 4.85 1.62
C VAL A 30 1.61 3.93 2.32
N LEU A 31 2.13 2.79 2.77
CA LEU A 31 1.42 1.79 3.56
C LEU A 31 1.79 1.92 5.04
N GLN A 32 0.81 1.88 5.91
CA GLN A 32 0.98 1.68 7.34
C GLN A 32 0.35 0.36 7.73
N ALA A 33 1.14 -0.57 8.26
CA ALA A 33 0.62 -1.88 8.69
C ALA A 33 1.39 -2.39 9.91
N PRO A 34 0.74 -3.20 10.77
CA PRO A 34 1.43 -3.88 11.84
C PRO A 34 2.39 -4.91 11.25
N VAL A 35 3.65 -4.84 11.65
CA VAL A 35 4.65 -5.85 11.33
C VAL A 35 4.97 -6.62 12.61
N LYS A 36 4.74 -7.93 12.56
CA LYS A 36 5.06 -8.83 13.67
C LYS A 36 6.58 -8.93 13.80
N GLY A 37 7.12 -8.31 14.85
CA GLY A 37 8.50 -8.50 15.27
C GLY A 37 8.66 -9.78 16.11
N ILE A 38 9.90 -10.08 16.48
CA ILE A 38 10.23 -11.26 17.31
C ILE A 38 9.61 -11.14 18.72
N ILE A 39 9.54 -9.92 19.26
CA ILE A 39 9.11 -9.66 20.65
C ILE A 39 7.81 -8.84 20.70
N THR A 40 7.60 -7.92 19.75
CA THR A 40 6.42 -7.04 19.72
C THR A 40 5.92 -6.81 18.30
N THR A 41 4.64 -6.50 18.17
CA THR A 41 4.04 -6.05 16.91
C THR A 41 4.08 -4.53 16.88
N SER A 42 4.76 -3.96 15.88
CA SER A 42 4.87 -2.50 15.74
C SER A 42 4.28 -2.06 14.42
N MET A 43 3.58 -0.93 14.44
CA MET A 43 3.05 -0.33 13.22
C MET A 43 4.20 0.28 12.42
N ARG A 44 4.44 -0.21 11.20
CA ARG A 44 5.46 0.32 10.31
C ARG A 44 4.83 1.09 9.18
N ARG A 45 5.41 2.26 8.90
CA ARG A 45 5.15 3.06 7.71
C ARG A 45 6.19 2.67 6.65
N ILE A 46 5.73 2.19 5.50
CA ILE A 46 6.54 1.77 4.36
C ILE A 46 6.15 2.65 3.18
N HIS A 47 7.13 3.29 2.56
CA HIS A 47 6.94 4.08 1.34
C HIS A 47 7.40 3.25 0.15
N PHE A 48 6.54 3.09 -0.83
CA PHE A 48 6.85 2.50 -2.13
C PHE A 48 6.85 3.63 -3.16
N HIS A 49 7.97 3.84 -3.84
CA HIS A 49 8.21 4.95 -4.75
C HIS A 49 7.79 4.66 -6.19
N SER A 50 7.37 3.43 -6.49
CA SER A 50 7.03 3.01 -7.84
C SER A 50 6.03 1.88 -7.91
N LEU A 51 5.36 1.76 -9.07
CA LEU A 51 4.43 0.65 -9.35
C LEU A 51 5.11 -0.73 -9.29
N ASP A 52 6.39 -0.82 -9.66
CA ASP A 52 7.15 -2.07 -9.61
C ASP A 52 7.36 -2.53 -8.16
N GLU A 53 7.79 -1.62 -7.28
CA GLU A 53 7.93 -1.91 -5.84
C GLU A 53 6.60 -2.32 -5.21
N ILE A 54 5.50 -1.66 -5.59
CA ILE A 54 4.15 -2.01 -5.13
C ILE A 54 3.76 -3.41 -5.59
N CYS A 55 4.02 -3.75 -6.86
CA CYS A 55 3.72 -5.08 -7.42
C CYS A 55 4.57 -6.17 -6.76
N GLY A 56 5.87 -5.94 -6.59
CA GLY A 56 6.78 -6.86 -5.93
C GLY A 56 6.39 -7.12 -4.47
N ALA A 57 6.07 -6.06 -3.73
CA ALA A 57 5.59 -6.17 -2.35
C ALA A 57 4.23 -6.88 -2.27
N HIS A 58 3.32 -6.60 -3.21
CA HIS A 58 2.04 -7.31 -3.29
C HIS A 58 2.25 -8.81 -3.48
N GLN A 59 3.12 -9.23 -4.40
CA GLN A 59 3.38 -10.64 -4.65
C GLN A 59 4.00 -11.36 -3.44
N ALA A 60 4.93 -10.70 -2.74
CA ALA A 60 5.51 -11.23 -1.51
C ALA A 60 4.46 -11.43 -0.42
N GLN A 61 3.56 -10.46 -0.25
CA GLN A 61 2.51 -10.50 0.78
C GLN A 61 1.38 -11.46 0.40
N ALA A 62 1.01 -11.55 -0.87
CA ALA A 62 0.04 -12.52 -1.37
C ALA A 62 0.48 -13.98 -1.13
N THR A 63 1.79 -14.25 -1.20
CA THR A 63 2.34 -15.57 -0.83
C THR A 63 2.15 -15.87 0.65
N ARG A 64 2.35 -14.85 1.51
CA ARG A 64 2.20 -14.96 2.98
C ARG A 64 0.75 -14.92 3.46
N ALA A 65 -0.16 -14.34 2.67
CA ALA A 65 -1.59 -14.20 2.97
C ALA A 65 -2.32 -15.52 3.23
N LYS A 66 -1.75 -16.66 2.82
CA LYS A 66 -2.29 -17.99 3.11
C LYS A 66 -2.15 -18.38 4.59
N ALA A 67 -1.15 -17.84 5.29
CA ALA A 67 -0.83 -18.18 6.67
C ALA A 67 -1.00 -17.01 7.64
N ASP A 68 -0.96 -15.77 7.13
CA ASP A 68 -1.05 -14.55 7.94
C ASP A 68 -2.19 -13.64 7.46
N PRO A 69 -3.24 -13.41 8.28
CA PRO A 69 -4.34 -12.50 7.92
C PRO A 69 -3.86 -11.05 7.74
N VAL A 70 -2.81 -10.62 8.43
CA VAL A 70 -2.23 -9.27 8.25
C VAL A 70 -1.59 -9.15 6.88
N ALA A 71 -0.90 -10.19 6.42
CA ALA A 71 -0.33 -10.21 5.07
C ALA A 71 -1.42 -10.16 3.98
N ARG A 72 -2.59 -10.75 4.24
CA ARG A 72 -3.77 -10.65 3.36
C ARG A 72 -4.27 -9.21 3.25
N ASP A 73 -4.40 -8.52 4.38
CA ASP A 73 -4.81 -7.12 4.44
C ASP A 73 -3.83 -6.20 3.70
N ILE A 74 -2.52 -6.40 3.94
CA ILE A 74 -1.46 -5.69 3.24
C ILE A 74 -1.51 -5.95 1.72
N ALA A 75 -1.67 -7.21 1.31
CA ALA A 75 -1.76 -7.55 -0.11
C ALA A 75 -2.97 -6.89 -0.78
N ALA A 76 -4.13 -6.85 -0.12
CA ALA A 76 -5.31 -6.16 -0.62
C ALA A 76 -5.04 -4.65 -0.81
N ALA A 77 -4.40 -4.02 0.16
CA ALA A 77 -4.01 -2.60 0.10
C ALA A 77 -3.07 -2.30 -1.07
N LEU A 78 -2.01 -3.11 -1.24
CA LEU A 78 -1.03 -2.93 -2.32
C LEU A 78 -1.64 -3.20 -3.70
N LYS A 79 -2.51 -4.21 -3.82
CA LYS A 79 -3.25 -4.48 -5.06
C LYS A 79 -4.11 -3.29 -5.45
N PHE A 80 -4.81 -2.70 -4.48
CA PHE A 80 -5.63 -1.52 -4.72
C PHE A 80 -4.78 -0.31 -5.15
N ALA A 81 -3.65 -0.06 -4.48
CA ALA A 81 -2.71 1.00 -4.83
C ALA A 81 -2.19 0.86 -6.26
N GLY A 82 -1.68 -0.32 -6.62
CA GLY A 82 -1.18 -0.59 -7.97
C GLY A 82 -2.24 -0.43 -9.05
N ASN A 83 -3.47 -0.89 -8.79
CA ASN A 83 -4.59 -0.70 -9.73
C ASN A 83 -4.95 0.78 -9.93
N LYS A 84 -4.97 1.58 -8.85
CA LYS A 84 -5.26 3.02 -8.92
C LYS A 84 -4.21 3.78 -9.73
N ILE A 85 -2.93 3.51 -9.48
CA ILE A 85 -1.82 4.14 -10.21
C ILE A 85 -1.89 3.75 -11.69
N ARG A 86 -2.04 2.46 -12.00
CA ARG A 86 -2.15 1.98 -13.38
C ARG A 86 -3.37 2.56 -14.11
N ALA A 87 -4.51 2.68 -13.44
CA ALA A 87 -5.70 3.31 -14.02
C ALA A 87 -5.49 4.80 -14.31
N TYR A 88 -4.74 5.50 -13.45
CA TYR A 88 -4.37 6.89 -13.68
C TYR A 88 -3.42 7.06 -14.87
N GLU A 89 -2.39 6.22 -14.98
CA GLU A 89 -1.47 6.23 -16.13
C GLU A 89 -2.19 5.97 -17.46
N GLN A 90 -3.13 5.02 -17.48
CA GLN A 90 -3.94 4.73 -18.67
C GLN A 90 -4.83 5.91 -19.07
N ARG A 91 -5.38 6.64 -18.10
CA ARG A 91 -6.17 7.85 -18.35
C ARG A 91 -5.32 9.00 -18.87
N LYS A 92 -4.09 9.15 -18.37
CA LYS A 92 -3.14 10.18 -18.84
C LYS A 92 -2.62 9.92 -20.26
N ARG A 93 -2.55 8.66 -20.68
CA ARG A 93 -2.10 8.25 -22.03
C ARG A 93 -3.18 8.37 -23.12
N LYS A 94 -4.44 8.60 -22.74
CA LYS A 94 -5.54 8.89 -23.67
C LYS A 94 -5.70 10.39 -23.85
#